data_AF-A0A1M7FQD4-F1
#
_entry.id   AF-A0A1M7FQD4-F1
#
_cell.length_a   1.000
_cell.length_b   1.000
_cell.length_c   1.000
_cell.angle_alpha   90.00
_cell.angle_beta   90.00
_cell.angle_gamma   90.00
#
_symmetry.space_group_name_H-M   'P 1'
#
loop_
_entity.id
_entity.type
_entity.pdbx_description
1 polymer ?
#
loop_
_entity_poly.entity_id
_entity_poly.type
_entity_poly.pdbx_seq_one_letter_code
_entity_poly.pdbx_strand_id
1 'polypeptide(L)' 'MVNKSQSQANLNHHANQMNPNNNQYQARMDNHANQLNPNHKLYQGGKK' A
#
# COMPACT_ATOMS: atom_id res chain seq x y z
N MET A 1 -18.07 -4.95 -27.38
CA MET A 1 -17.47 -5.07 -26.03
C MET A 1 -16.63 -3.83 -25.79
N VAL A 2 -17.15 -2.86 -25.03
CA VAL A 2 -16.46 -1.56 -24.82
C VAL A 2 -15.49 -1.71 -23.65
N ASN A 3 -14.21 -1.60 -23.94
CA ASN A 3 -13.13 -1.74 -22.99
C ASN A 3 -13.16 -0.60 -21.95
N LYS A 4 -13.32 -1.00 -20.67
CA LYS A 4 -12.90 -0.30 -19.44
C LYS A 4 -12.69 1.22 -19.57
N SER A 5 -13.77 1.99 -19.64
CA SER A 5 -13.70 3.40 -19.22
C SER A 5 -13.68 3.39 -17.69
N GLN A 6 -12.50 3.55 -17.07
CA GLN A 6 -12.45 3.78 -15.64
C GLN A 6 -13.26 5.06 -15.36
N SER A 7 -14.35 4.93 -14.61
CA SER A 7 -15.10 6.11 -14.16
C SER A 7 -14.15 7.07 -13.43
N GLN A 8 -14.42 8.37 -13.49
CA GLN A 8 -13.58 9.36 -12.80
C GLN A 8 -13.41 9.02 -11.31
N ALA A 9 -14.41 8.39 -10.68
CA ALA A 9 -14.33 7.86 -9.33
C ALA A 9 -13.23 6.81 -9.15
N ASN A 10 -13.06 5.90 -10.12
CA ASN A 10 -12.00 4.87 -10.09
C ASN A 10 -10.61 5.48 -10.25
N LEU A 11 -10.46 6.49 -11.11
CA LEU A 11 -9.19 7.21 -11.28
C LEU A 11 -8.82 7.98 -10.02
N ASN A 12 -9.78 8.70 -9.43
CA ASN A 12 -9.57 9.44 -8.19
C ASN A 12 -9.25 8.49 -7.02
N HIS A 13 -9.94 7.35 -6.92
CA HIS A 13 -9.65 6.33 -5.92
C HIS A 13 -8.23 5.77 -6.09
N HIS A 14 -7.84 5.44 -7.32
CA HIS A 14 -6.49 4.97 -7.61
C HIS A 14 -5.42 6.01 -7.28
N ALA A 15 -5.64 7.28 -7.65
CA ALA A 15 -4.75 8.38 -7.33
C ALA A 15 -4.60 8.57 -5.81
N ASN A 16 -5.71 8.51 -5.05
CA ASN A 16 -5.68 8.60 -3.59
C ASN A 16 -4.94 7.41 -2.95
N GLN A 17 -5.04 6.22 -3.52
CA GLN A 17 -4.31 5.04 -3.05
C GLN A 17 -2.80 5.14 -3.28
N MET A 18 -2.36 5.90 -4.28
CA MET A 18 -0.95 6.09 -4.63
C MET A 18 -0.39 7.44 -4.17
N ASN A 19 -1.18 8.23 -3.45
CA ASN A 19 -0.77 9.54 -2.94
C ASN A 19 0.21 9.35 -1.76
N PRO A 20 1.47 9.80 -1.85
CA PRO A 20 2.45 9.65 -0.78
C PRO A 20 2.11 10.46 0.48
N ASN A 21 1.26 11.48 0.36
CA ASN A 21 0.77 12.25 1.51
C ASN A 21 -0.43 11.57 2.20
N ASN A 22 -0.95 10.45 1.67
CA ASN A 22 -1.99 9.68 2.33
C ASN A 22 -1.37 8.78 3.42
N ASN A 23 -1.84 8.93 4.65
CA ASN A 23 -1.43 8.11 5.80
C ASN A 23 -1.55 6.61 5.53
N GLN A 24 -2.57 6.17 4.78
CA GLN A 24 -2.77 4.77 4.43
C GLN A 24 -1.70 4.25 3.47
N TYR A 25 -1.23 5.09 2.54
CA TYR A 25 -0.13 4.75 1.64
C TYR A 25 1.18 4.60 2.41
N GLN A 26 1.47 5.55 3.30
CA GLN A 26 2.67 5.49 4.16
C GLN A 26 2.67 4.24 5.03
N ALA A 27 1.56 3.97 5.74
CA ALA A 27 1.44 2.77 6.57
C ALA A 27 1.60 1.46 5.76
N ARG A 28 1.10 1.42 4.52
CA ARG A 28 1.30 0.27 3.63
C ARG A 28 2.77 0.10 3.25
N MET A 29 3.47 1.20 2.95
CA MET A 29 4.90 1.16 2.61
C MET A 29 5.75 0.76 3.81
N ASP A 30 5.47 1.28 5.00
CA ASP A 30 6.14 0.89 6.23
C ASP A 30 5.94 -0.60 6.53
N ASN A 31 4.70 -1.09 6.41
CA ASN A 31 4.40 -2.50 6.57
C ASN A 31 5.14 -3.37 5.55
N HIS A 32 5.20 -2.93 4.29
CA HIS A 32 5.93 -3.62 3.23
C HIS A 32 7.44 -3.68 3.53
N ALA A 33 8.03 -2.55 3.94
CA ALA A 33 9.44 -2.49 4.33
C ALA A 33 9.72 -3.39 5.54
N ASN A 34 8.84 -3.37 6.54
CA ASN A 34 8.94 -4.20 7.74
C ASN A 34 8.80 -5.70 7.44
N GLN A 35 8.04 -6.08 6.42
CA GLN A 35 7.89 -7.46 5.93
C GLN A 35 9.06 -7.94 5.07
N LEU A 36 9.90 -7.05 4.56
CA LEU A 36 11.06 -7.41 3.74
C LEU A 36 12.39 -7.21 4.47
N ASN A 37 12.39 -6.58 5.63
CA ASN A 37 13.57 -6.39 6.45
C ASN A 37 13.76 -7.57 7.41
N PRO A 38 14.72 -8.48 7.17
CA PRO A 38 14.96 -9.65 8.03
C PRO A 38 15.41 -9.30 9.46
N ASN A 39 15.87 -8.07 9.67
CA ASN A 39 16.24 -7.55 10.98
C ASN A 39 15.06 -6.90 11.72
N HIS A 40 13.91 -6.70 11.06
CA HIS A 40 12.75 -6.09 11.68
C HIS A 40 12.03 -7.08 12.60
N LYS A 41 11.60 -6.62 13.78
CA LYS A 41 10.99 -7.47 14.82
C LYS A 41 9.75 -8.24 14.34
N LEU A 42 8.95 -7.62 13.48
CA LEU A 42 7.77 -8.25 12.87
C LEU A 42 8.13 -9.33 11.84
N TYR A 43 9.24 -9.16 11.11
CA TYR A 43 9.72 -10.17 10.15
C TYR A 43 10.17 -11.44 10.85
N GLN A 44 10.86 -11.29 11.98
CA GLN A 44 11.39 -12.40 12.76
C GLN A 44 10.30 -13.19 13.51
N GLY A 45 9.02 -12.93 13.20
CA GLY A 45 7.88 -13.69 13.71
C GLY A 45 7.67 -13.52 15.21
N GLY A 46 8.07 -12.36 15.78
CA GLY A 46 7.94 -12.08 17.20
C GLY A 46 8.33 -13.28 18.05
N LYS A 47 9.63 -13.61 18.08
CA LYS A 47 10.18 -14.71 18.89
C LYS A 47 9.52 -14.68 20.28
N LYS A 48 8.63 -15.64 20.52
CA LYS A 48 8.09 -15.95 21.85
C LYS A 48 9.17 -16.63 22.67
#